data_AF-A0A8B3E8I8-F1
#
_entry.id   AF-A0A8B3E8I8-F1
#
_cell.length_a   1.000
_cell.length_b   1.000
_cell.length_c   1.000
_cell.angle_alpha   90.00
_cell.angle_beta   90.00
_cell.angle_gamma   90.00
#
_symmetry.space_group_name_H-M   'P 1'
#
loop_
_entity.id
_entity.type
_entity.pdbx_description
1 polymer ?
#
loop_
_entity_poly.entity_id
_entity_poly.type
_entity_poly.pdbx_seq_one_letter_code
_entity_poly.pdbx_strand_id
1 'polypeptide(L)'
;MKKLYLAFYSICIFLAACTGNEIENNEEYLPQSKEALSPVGEESLMLYFNSTADFFQTFHQLLIEDENAQLKWVSNKNFEALLSNTQLCTDSTMLSMPKAFQALFNKDLKVNINDSIIHYNQGNLYVIEINNKKLKSPILCGNGNIDLIQVPTTRTVSGHVGFDEGNGLNHQYEFKRPQSKYKYKYVNQLRSYRIIINRQASAILAFMIKFEYKYSAGWKNAGLPRNLSIQLSGGASVQGNGILAYHELFPFNSGYVANYNNITDPHEVPLARVDFDNNLNRWIWDVAIGGRITQVVVGESNTSWTDIW
;
A
#
# COMPACT_ATOMS: atom_id res chain seq x y z
N MET A 1 40.48 49.73 33.50
CA MET A 1 39.29 48.85 33.65
C MET A 1 39.06 48.11 32.33
N LYS A 2 39.21 46.78 32.34
CA LYS A 2 38.95 45.88 31.21
C LYS A 2 37.44 45.75 31.01
N LYS A 3 36.95 45.80 29.77
CA LYS A 3 35.67 45.19 29.39
C LYS A 3 35.93 44.18 28.27
N LEU A 4 35.71 42.94 28.66
CA LEU A 4 35.77 41.71 27.88
C LEU A 4 34.42 41.57 27.17
N TYR A 5 34.39 41.36 25.85
CA TYR A 5 33.22 40.77 25.19
C TYR A 5 33.70 39.70 24.22
N LEU A 6 33.24 38.48 24.50
CA LEU A 6 33.53 37.24 23.81
C LEU A 6 33.06 37.27 22.35
N ALA A 7 33.86 36.63 21.50
CA ALA A 7 33.53 36.27 20.14
C ALA A 7 32.46 35.16 20.08
N PHE A 8 31.54 35.27 19.14
CA PHE A 8 30.82 34.13 18.56
C PHE A 8 31.13 34.09 17.07
N TYR A 9 32.11 33.25 16.70
CA TYR A 9 32.32 32.79 15.34
C TYR A 9 31.19 31.82 15.00
N SER A 10 30.22 32.24 14.18
CA SER A 10 29.27 31.33 13.57
C SER A 10 29.90 30.80 12.28
N ILE A 11 30.53 29.62 12.39
CA ILE A 11 31.02 28.86 11.25
C ILE A 11 29.80 28.18 10.60
N CYS A 12 29.28 28.79 9.54
CA CYS A 12 28.30 28.15 8.66
C CYS A 12 29.04 27.12 7.79
N ILE A 13 29.03 25.85 8.23
CA ILE A 13 29.44 24.73 7.37
C ILE A 13 28.30 24.46 6.40
N PHE A 14 28.33 25.11 5.23
CA PHE A 14 27.65 24.62 4.05
C PHE A 14 28.44 23.41 3.52
N LEU A 15 27.97 22.20 3.82
CA LEU A 15 28.34 21.02 3.04
C LEU A 15 27.25 20.80 2.00
N ALA A 16 27.38 21.52 0.89
CA ALA A 16 26.81 21.09 -0.38
C ALA A 16 27.75 20.02 -0.96
N ALA A 17 27.26 18.79 -1.01
CA ALA A 17 27.79 17.75 -1.89
C ALA A 17 26.64 16.81 -2.29
N CYS A 18 25.54 17.38 -2.81
CA CYS A 18 24.68 16.64 -3.72
C CYS A 18 25.34 16.75 -5.10
N THR A 19 26.07 15.72 -5.50
CA THR A 19 26.53 15.60 -6.89
C THR A 19 25.30 15.46 -7.78
N GLY A 20 25.11 16.47 -8.64
CA GLY A 20 23.96 16.59 -9.55
C GLY A 20 24.01 15.60 -10.71
N ASN A 21 23.67 14.34 -10.43
CA ASN A 21 23.40 13.32 -11.45
C ASN A 21 21.95 12.79 -11.42
N GLU A 22 21.05 13.41 -10.65
CA GLU A 22 19.65 12.96 -10.53
C GLU A 22 18.66 13.75 -11.40
N ILE A 23 19.14 14.59 -12.33
CA ILE A 23 18.27 15.39 -13.20
C ILE A 23 18.81 15.35 -14.62
N GLU A 24 18.78 14.19 -15.26
CA GLU A 24 18.76 14.02 -16.71
C GLU A 24 18.69 12.52 -16.99
N ASN A 25 17.48 12.03 -17.26
CA ASN A 25 17.16 10.89 -18.14
C ASN A 25 15.65 10.63 -18.09
N ASN A 26 14.89 11.56 -18.66
CA ASN A 26 13.52 11.28 -19.12
C ASN A 26 13.62 10.60 -20.50
N GLU A 27 14.02 9.33 -20.54
CA GLU A 27 13.78 8.48 -21.71
C GLU A 27 13.43 7.06 -21.28
N GLU A 28 12.43 6.54 -21.98
CA GLU A 28 11.75 5.26 -21.88
C GLU A 28 12.72 4.07 -21.89
N TYR A 29 13.15 3.62 -20.72
CA TYR A 29 13.79 2.32 -20.53
C TYR A 29 13.31 1.74 -19.20
N LEU A 30 12.48 0.70 -19.24
CA LEU A 30 12.21 -0.17 -18.08
C LEU A 30 13.52 -0.93 -17.77
N PRO A 31 14.30 -0.57 -16.75
CA PRO A 31 15.44 -1.40 -16.36
C PRO A 31 14.86 -2.65 -15.70
N GLN A 32 15.36 -3.84 -16.01
CA GLN A 32 15.04 -5.00 -15.18
C GLN A 32 15.52 -4.74 -13.75
N SER A 33 14.65 -4.92 -12.77
CA SER A 33 14.99 -4.76 -11.37
C SER A 33 16.12 -5.73 -11.00
N LYS A 34 17.22 -5.19 -10.45
CA LYS A 34 18.33 -5.99 -9.93
C LYS A 34 18.20 -6.06 -8.41
N GLU A 35 17.20 -6.79 -7.93
CA GLU A 35 17.11 -7.09 -6.50
C GLU A 35 18.22 -8.09 -6.13
N ALA A 36 18.96 -7.79 -5.08
CA ALA A 36 19.91 -8.72 -4.49
C ALA A 36 19.52 -8.97 -3.03
N LEU A 37 20.08 -10.01 -2.43
CA LEU A 37 20.08 -10.13 -0.97
C LEU A 37 21.27 -9.33 -0.46
N SER A 38 21.07 -8.55 0.61
CA SER A 38 22.16 -7.81 1.23
C SER A 38 23.22 -8.80 1.74
N PRO A 39 24.49 -8.72 1.31
CA PRO A 39 25.57 -9.40 2.01
C PRO A 39 25.97 -8.50 3.18
N VAL A 40 25.86 -8.99 4.42
CA VAL A 40 26.68 -8.65 5.62
C VAL A 40 25.85 -8.68 6.91
N GLY A 41 26.38 -9.40 7.90
CA GLY A 41 26.09 -9.26 9.33
C GLY A 41 24.99 -10.16 9.87
N GLU A 42 25.12 -10.61 11.12
CA GLU A 42 24.20 -11.50 11.88
C GLU A 42 22.74 -11.01 12.02
N GLU A 43 22.30 -9.98 11.27
CA GLU A 43 20.92 -9.50 11.27
C GLU A 43 20.06 -10.25 10.24
N SER A 44 18.75 -10.29 10.49
CA SER A 44 17.75 -10.93 9.64
C SER A 44 17.93 -10.52 8.18
N LEU A 45 18.06 -11.52 7.29
CA LEU A 45 18.17 -11.30 5.85
C LEU A 45 17.05 -10.37 5.37
N MET A 46 17.38 -9.45 4.48
CA MET A 46 16.45 -8.46 3.94
C MET A 46 16.74 -8.21 2.46
N LEU A 47 15.71 -7.71 1.76
CA LEU A 47 15.84 -7.30 0.37
C LEU A 47 16.72 -6.07 0.24
N TYR A 48 17.51 -6.05 -0.82
CA TYR A 48 18.35 -4.93 -1.23
C TYR A 48 17.86 -4.34 -2.55
N PHE A 49 17.67 -3.02 -2.55
CA PHE A 49 17.33 -2.22 -3.72
C PHE A 49 18.45 -1.20 -3.98
N ASN A 50 18.91 -1.04 -5.23
CA ASN A 50 20.00 -0.09 -5.52
C ASN A 50 19.56 1.36 -5.34
N SER A 51 18.27 1.63 -5.47
CA SER A 51 17.70 2.99 -5.40
C SER A 51 16.26 2.96 -4.89
N THR A 52 15.73 4.14 -4.54
CA THR A 52 14.30 4.28 -4.22
C THR A 52 13.41 4.01 -5.45
N ALA A 53 13.90 4.29 -6.66
CA ALA A 53 13.19 3.96 -7.89
C ALA A 53 13.07 2.45 -8.08
N ASP A 54 14.14 1.69 -7.81
CA ASP A 54 14.13 0.21 -7.87
C ASP A 54 13.12 -0.38 -6.88
N PHE A 55 13.03 0.19 -5.68
CA PHE A 55 12.04 -0.19 -4.67
C PHE A 55 10.62 0.02 -5.19
N PHE A 56 10.30 1.22 -5.69
CA PHE A 56 8.97 1.52 -6.22
C PHE A 56 8.64 0.68 -7.45
N GLN A 57 9.58 0.47 -8.35
CA GLN A 57 9.38 -0.38 -9.52
C GLN A 57 9.02 -1.81 -9.11
N THR A 58 9.75 -2.39 -8.16
CA THR A 58 9.49 -3.75 -7.65
C THR A 58 8.13 -3.81 -6.96
N PHE A 59 7.82 -2.81 -6.13
CA PHE A 59 6.51 -2.67 -5.50
C PHE A 59 5.38 -2.67 -6.54
N HIS A 60 5.53 -1.86 -7.59
CA HIS A 60 4.52 -1.71 -8.64
C HIS A 60 4.34 -2.96 -9.47
N GLN A 61 5.42 -3.71 -9.74
CA GLN A 61 5.33 -5.01 -10.40
C GLN A 61 4.56 -6.02 -9.56
N LEU A 62 4.84 -6.10 -8.26
CA LEU A 62 4.10 -6.98 -7.37
C LEU A 62 2.64 -6.55 -7.17
N LEU A 63 2.37 -5.24 -7.23
CA LEU A 63 1.04 -4.70 -7.01
C LEU A 63 0.00 -5.24 -8.01
N ILE A 64 0.39 -5.47 -9.26
CA ILE A 64 -0.52 -5.99 -10.29
C ILE A 64 -0.67 -7.52 -10.28
N GLU A 65 0.15 -8.21 -9.48
CA GLU A 65 0.10 -9.67 -9.32
C GLU A 65 -0.93 -10.08 -8.28
N ASP A 66 -1.51 -11.27 -8.43
CA ASP A 66 -2.38 -11.84 -7.39
C ASP A 66 -1.59 -12.29 -6.15
N GLU A 67 -2.30 -12.50 -5.03
CA GLU A 67 -1.67 -12.84 -3.75
C GLU A 67 -0.84 -14.13 -3.80
N ASN A 68 -1.24 -15.14 -4.59
CA ASN A 68 -0.46 -16.37 -4.73
C ASN A 68 0.84 -16.12 -5.48
N ALA A 69 0.81 -15.29 -6.52
CA ALA A 69 2.00 -14.87 -7.24
C ALA A 69 2.94 -14.04 -6.35
N GLN A 70 2.42 -13.13 -5.53
CA GLN A 70 3.20 -12.37 -4.55
C GLN A 70 3.84 -13.29 -3.49
N LEU A 71 3.08 -14.24 -2.93
CA LEU A 71 3.59 -15.24 -1.97
C LEU A 71 4.67 -16.12 -2.60
N LYS A 72 4.47 -16.54 -3.86
CA LYS A 72 5.46 -17.32 -4.61
C LYS A 72 6.73 -16.51 -4.85
N TRP A 73 6.60 -15.24 -5.23
CA TRP A 73 7.74 -14.34 -5.41
C TRP A 73 8.56 -14.24 -4.13
N VAL A 74 7.91 -14.01 -2.99
CA VAL A 74 8.55 -13.98 -1.67
C VAL A 74 9.22 -15.31 -1.33
N SER A 75 8.55 -16.44 -1.56
CA SER A 75 9.09 -17.77 -1.21
C SER A 75 10.37 -18.12 -1.97
N ASN A 76 10.57 -17.52 -3.16
CA ASN A 76 11.79 -17.67 -3.94
C ASN A 76 12.93 -16.77 -3.45
N LYS A 77 12.67 -15.87 -2.50
CA LYS A 77 13.68 -15.03 -1.88
C LYS A 77 14.14 -15.70 -0.58
N ASN A 78 15.46 -15.74 -0.34
CA ASN A 78 16.03 -16.36 0.85
C ASN A 78 15.98 -15.41 2.06
N PHE A 79 14.79 -14.96 2.46
CA PHE A 79 14.60 -14.16 3.68
C PHE A 79 13.18 -14.32 4.26
N GLU A 80 13.02 -13.98 5.54
CA GLU A 80 11.72 -14.03 6.21
C GLU A 80 10.92 -12.75 5.94
N ALA A 81 10.19 -12.71 4.81
CA ALA A 81 9.34 -11.57 4.49
C ALA A 81 8.14 -11.44 5.44
N LEU A 82 7.68 -10.21 5.64
CA LEU A 82 6.49 -9.93 6.43
C LEU A 82 5.24 -10.58 5.84
N LEU A 83 5.07 -10.58 4.52
CA LEU A 83 3.88 -11.14 3.87
C LEU A 83 3.59 -12.59 4.29
N SER A 84 4.64 -13.40 4.49
CA SER A 84 4.53 -14.79 4.95
C SER A 84 4.49 -14.94 6.49
N ASN A 85 4.64 -13.83 7.22
CA ASN A 85 4.82 -13.78 8.66
C ASN A 85 3.92 -12.72 9.33
N THR A 86 2.79 -12.37 8.73
CA THR A 86 1.91 -11.28 9.21
C THR A 86 1.43 -11.48 10.64
N GLN A 87 1.30 -12.73 11.09
CA GLN A 87 0.93 -13.10 12.46
C GLN A 87 1.93 -12.62 13.53
N LEU A 88 3.18 -12.35 13.15
CA LEU A 88 4.22 -11.87 14.05
C LEU A 88 4.24 -10.34 14.15
N CYS A 89 3.53 -9.65 13.25
CA CYS A 89 3.52 -8.20 13.18
C CYS A 89 2.46 -7.62 14.12
N THR A 90 2.87 -6.66 14.94
CA THR A 90 1.98 -5.91 15.84
C THR A 90 1.60 -4.53 15.29
N ASP A 91 2.22 -4.11 14.18
CA ASP A 91 1.92 -2.83 13.53
C ASP A 91 0.66 -2.96 12.66
N SER A 92 -0.46 -2.47 13.20
CA SER A 92 -1.75 -2.51 12.49
C SER A 92 -1.76 -1.64 11.22
N THR A 93 -0.90 -0.62 11.14
CA THR A 93 -0.79 0.23 9.95
C THR A 93 -0.13 -0.56 8.84
N MET A 94 1.00 -1.22 9.12
CA MET A 94 1.69 -2.08 8.15
C MET A 94 0.78 -3.22 7.66
N LEU A 95 0.07 -3.88 8.57
CA LEU A 95 -0.88 -4.95 8.22
C LEU A 95 -2.05 -4.48 7.35
N SER A 96 -2.31 -3.17 7.34
CA SER A 96 -3.35 -2.54 6.53
C SER A 96 -2.87 -2.03 5.17
N MET A 97 -1.55 -1.97 4.95
CA MET A 97 -0.93 -1.64 3.67
C MET A 97 -1.10 -2.79 2.65
N PRO A 98 -0.94 -2.52 1.34
CA PRO A 98 -1.07 -3.56 0.32
C PRO A 98 -0.15 -4.75 0.57
N LYS A 99 -0.62 -5.96 0.25
CA LYS A 99 0.18 -7.19 0.38
C LYS A 99 1.51 -7.10 -0.40
N ALA A 100 1.49 -6.46 -1.57
CA ALA A 100 2.68 -6.18 -2.37
C ALA A 100 3.69 -5.29 -1.64
N PHE A 101 3.24 -4.34 -0.80
CA PHE A 101 4.12 -3.53 0.04
C PHE A 101 4.67 -4.36 1.21
N GLN A 102 3.82 -5.18 1.85
CA GLN A 102 4.23 -6.10 2.91
C GLN A 102 5.30 -7.11 2.43
N ALA A 103 5.26 -7.51 1.15
CA ALA A 103 6.24 -8.42 0.54
C ALA A 103 7.69 -7.88 0.53
N LEU A 104 7.86 -6.56 0.57
CA LEU A 104 9.17 -5.92 0.41
C LEU A 104 9.96 -5.80 1.72
N PHE A 105 9.29 -5.99 2.86
CA PHE A 105 9.89 -5.88 4.17
C PHE A 105 10.10 -7.26 4.77
N ASN A 106 11.16 -7.41 5.57
CA ASN A 106 11.30 -8.59 6.40
C ASN A 106 10.31 -8.56 7.58
N LYS A 107 10.27 -9.66 8.36
CA LYS A 107 9.38 -9.77 9.54
C LYS A 107 9.63 -8.70 10.62
N ASP A 108 10.82 -8.10 10.63
CA ASP A 108 11.21 -7.02 11.54
C ASP A 108 10.92 -5.63 10.95
N LEU A 109 10.14 -5.56 9.85
CA LEU A 109 9.74 -4.34 9.17
C LEU A 109 10.91 -3.52 8.60
N LYS A 110 12.00 -4.21 8.20
CA LYS A 110 13.21 -3.60 7.62
C LYS A 110 13.37 -3.94 6.14
N VAL A 111 14.01 -3.02 5.42
CA VAL A 111 14.43 -3.15 4.02
C VAL A 111 15.72 -2.37 3.77
N ASN A 112 16.55 -2.80 2.83
CA ASN A 112 17.77 -2.09 2.43
C ASN A 112 17.54 -1.34 1.11
N ILE A 113 17.79 -0.03 1.11
CA ILE A 113 17.74 0.82 -0.08
C ILE A 113 19.06 1.60 -0.16
N ASN A 114 19.77 1.43 -1.27
CA ASN A 114 21.10 1.98 -1.52
C ASN A 114 22.12 1.56 -0.43
N ASP A 115 22.53 2.47 0.44
CA ASP A 115 23.47 2.24 1.53
C ASP A 115 22.78 2.26 2.91
N SER A 116 21.45 2.27 2.91
CA SER A 116 20.64 2.59 4.08
C SER A 116 19.68 1.46 4.46
N ILE A 117 19.61 1.12 5.74
CA ILE A 117 18.54 0.26 6.28
C ILE A 117 17.39 1.16 6.73
N ILE A 118 16.22 0.94 6.12
CA ILE A 118 14.98 1.63 6.44
C ILE A 118 14.11 0.70 7.28
N HIS A 119 13.58 1.23 8.38
CA HIS A 119 12.64 0.55 9.27
C HIS A 119 11.29 1.25 9.22
N TYR A 120 10.24 0.47 8.96
CA TYR A 120 8.85 0.94 9.03
C TYR A 120 8.36 0.87 10.47
N ASN A 121 7.78 1.95 10.98
CA ASN A 121 7.18 2.02 12.30
C ASN A 121 5.96 2.94 12.30
N GLN A 122 4.78 2.36 12.47
CA GLN A 122 3.49 3.02 12.62
C GLN A 122 3.24 4.06 11.54
N GLY A 123 3.43 3.67 10.28
CA GLY A 123 3.20 4.54 9.13
C GLY A 123 4.38 5.41 8.73
N ASN A 124 5.45 5.44 9.51
CA ASN A 124 6.65 6.22 9.22
C ASN A 124 7.80 5.33 8.79
N LEU A 125 8.66 5.84 7.90
CA LEU A 125 9.85 5.15 7.42
C LEU A 125 11.09 5.89 7.93
N TYR A 126 11.90 5.20 8.72
CA TYR A 126 13.11 5.76 9.33
C TYR A 126 14.36 5.07 8.82
N VAL A 127 15.35 5.85 8.42
CA VAL A 127 16.72 5.34 8.25
C VAL A 127 17.29 5.09 9.64
N ILE A 128 17.70 3.85 9.90
CA ILE A 128 18.28 3.42 11.19
C ILE A 128 19.78 3.11 11.07
N GLU A 129 20.27 2.90 9.85
CA GLU A 129 21.65 2.54 9.54
C GLU A 129 22.04 3.08 8.17
N ILE A 130 23.27 3.58 8.03
CA ILE A 130 23.84 4.06 6.76
C ILE A 130 25.27 3.51 6.66
N ASN A 131 25.65 2.96 5.51
CA ASN A 131 27.00 2.39 5.26
C ASN A 131 27.42 1.41 6.36
N ASN A 132 26.51 0.51 6.75
CA ASN A 132 26.70 -0.48 7.82
C ASN A 132 27.01 0.12 9.21
N LYS A 133 26.63 1.39 9.45
CA LYS A 133 26.80 2.08 10.73
C LYS A 133 25.45 2.49 11.30
N LYS A 134 25.07 1.88 12.43
CA LYS A 134 23.86 2.24 13.17
C LYS A 134 23.87 3.72 13.56
N LEU A 135 22.77 4.40 13.27
CA LEU A 135 22.58 5.79 13.63
C LEU A 135 22.24 5.91 15.12
N LYS A 136 22.78 6.93 15.78
CA LYS A 136 22.41 7.25 17.17
C LYS A 136 20.95 7.65 17.32
N SER A 137 20.38 8.22 16.25
CA SER A 137 18.98 8.63 16.19
C SER A 137 18.44 8.34 14.79
N PRO A 138 17.31 7.63 14.68
CA PRO A 138 16.70 7.36 13.38
C PRO A 138 16.31 8.65 12.66
N ILE A 139 16.44 8.67 11.33
CA ILE A 139 16.11 9.82 10.48
C ILE A 139 14.83 9.51 9.71
N LEU A 140 13.80 10.35 9.85
CA LEU A 140 12.57 10.22 9.06
C LEU A 140 12.88 10.48 7.58
N CYS A 141 12.66 9.48 6.73
CA CYS A 141 12.90 9.56 5.28
C CYS A 141 11.62 9.43 4.44
N GLY A 142 10.49 9.14 5.08
CA GLY A 142 9.28 8.82 4.38
C GLY A 142 8.14 8.41 5.29
N ASN A 143 7.01 8.08 4.68
CA ASN A 143 5.85 7.51 5.33
C ASN A 143 5.11 6.58 4.36
N GLY A 144 4.40 5.59 4.87
CA GLY A 144 3.55 4.69 4.12
C GLY A 144 2.26 4.51 4.89
N ASN A 145 1.15 5.07 4.41
CA ASN A 145 -0.11 5.05 5.13
C ASN A 145 -1.29 4.79 4.20
N ILE A 146 -2.42 4.40 4.82
CA ILE A 146 -3.73 4.53 4.20
C ILE A 146 -4.07 6.01 4.18
N ASP A 147 -4.23 6.55 2.98
CA ASP A 147 -4.70 7.91 2.78
C ASP A 147 -6.24 7.92 2.77
N LEU A 148 -6.80 8.90 3.47
CA LEU A 148 -8.24 9.08 3.55
C LEU A 148 -8.79 9.52 2.19
N ILE A 149 -9.72 8.74 1.65
CA ILE A 149 -10.52 9.21 0.51
C ILE A 149 -11.47 10.28 1.05
N GLN A 150 -11.29 11.52 0.59
CA GLN A 150 -12.15 12.64 0.96
C GLN A 150 -13.61 12.33 0.58
N VAL A 151 -14.55 12.87 1.36
CA VAL A 151 -15.99 12.77 1.05
C VAL A 151 -16.21 13.32 -0.36
N PRO A 152 -16.82 12.57 -1.29
CA PRO A 152 -17.07 13.06 -2.64
C PRO A 152 -17.95 14.31 -2.59
N THR A 153 -17.52 15.37 -3.28
CA THR A 153 -18.27 16.62 -3.47
C THR A 153 -19.48 16.44 -4.39
N THR A 154 -19.44 15.45 -5.29
CA THR A 154 -20.54 15.08 -6.19
C THR A 154 -20.94 13.63 -5.95
N ARG A 155 -22.17 13.41 -5.51
CA ARG A 155 -22.76 12.07 -5.34
C ARG A 155 -23.76 11.83 -6.47
N THR A 156 -23.36 11.15 -7.53
CA THR A 156 -24.32 10.37 -8.33
C THR A 156 -24.14 8.92 -7.89
N VAL A 157 -24.78 8.59 -6.77
CA VAL A 157 -24.74 7.25 -6.19
C VAL A 157 -26.06 6.57 -6.55
N SER A 158 -26.00 5.52 -7.38
CA SER A 158 -27.02 4.47 -7.42
C SER A 158 -26.66 3.40 -6.37
N GLY A 159 -27.61 2.97 -5.54
CA GLY A 159 -27.42 1.87 -4.55
C GLY A 159 -27.22 2.29 -3.09
N HIS A 160 -26.95 1.33 -2.19
CA HIS A 160 -26.82 1.54 -0.73
C HIS A 160 -25.40 1.96 -0.33
N VAL A 161 -24.82 2.97 -0.97
CA VAL A 161 -23.44 3.37 -0.68
C VAL A 161 -23.38 4.22 0.59
N GLY A 162 -22.67 3.70 1.59
CA GLY A 162 -22.29 4.42 2.80
C GLY A 162 -20.97 5.16 2.61
N PHE A 163 -20.76 6.20 3.39
CA PHE A 163 -19.45 6.79 3.60
C PHE A 163 -19.10 6.61 5.08
N ASP A 164 -17.93 6.05 5.35
CA ASP A 164 -17.40 5.92 6.70
C ASP A 164 -16.17 6.83 6.85
N GLU A 165 -16.21 7.74 7.82
CA GLU A 165 -15.09 8.64 8.12
C GLU A 165 -13.88 7.80 8.53
N GLY A 166 -12.81 7.85 7.74
CA GLY A 166 -11.63 6.99 7.93
C GLY A 166 -11.51 5.86 6.91
N ASN A 167 -12.63 5.37 6.38
CA ASN A 167 -12.70 4.19 5.50
C ASN A 167 -13.19 4.53 4.07
N GLY A 168 -13.71 5.73 3.82
CA GLY A 168 -14.13 6.14 2.50
C GLY A 168 -15.47 5.51 2.06
N LEU A 169 -15.71 5.47 0.75
CA LEU A 169 -16.93 4.91 0.16
C LEU A 169 -16.97 3.41 0.34
N ASN A 170 -18.08 2.91 0.87
CA ASN A 170 -18.30 1.48 1.05
C ASN A 170 -19.74 1.06 0.75
N HIS A 171 -19.88 -0.18 0.30
CA HIS A 171 -21.15 -0.86 0.16
C HIS A 171 -21.13 -2.12 1.05
N GLN A 172 -22.21 -2.34 1.80
CA GLN A 172 -22.26 -3.40 2.81
C GLN A 172 -23.54 -4.19 2.67
N TYR A 173 -23.44 -5.51 2.76
CA TYR A 173 -24.58 -6.41 2.80
C TYR A 173 -24.48 -7.35 3.99
N GLU A 174 -25.33 -7.11 4.99
CA GLU A 174 -25.46 -8.01 6.14
C GLU A 174 -26.38 -9.20 5.81
N PHE A 175 -25.98 -10.38 6.24
CA PHE A 175 -26.77 -11.58 6.13
C PHE A 175 -26.57 -12.50 7.34
N LYS A 176 -27.51 -13.43 7.51
CA LYS A 176 -27.43 -14.49 8.51
C LYS A 176 -27.14 -15.81 7.83
N ARG A 177 -26.23 -16.58 8.40
CA ARG A 177 -25.99 -17.97 7.98
C ARG A 177 -26.95 -18.90 8.73
N PRO A 178 -27.58 -19.89 8.06
CA PRO A 178 -28.63 -20.73 8.66
C PRO A 178 -28.27 -21.45 9.98
N GLN A 179 -26.97 -21.64 10.26
CA GLN A 179 -26.49 -22.35 11.46
C GLN A 179 -25.60 -21.50 12.36
N SER A 180 -25.50 -20.20 12.09
CA SER A 180 -24.59 -19.32 12.83
C SER A 180 -25.33 -18.35 13.73
N LYS A 181 -24.83 -18.19 14.96
CA LYS A 181 -25.27 -17.14 15.88
C LYS A 181 -24.62 -15.79 15.58
N TYR A 182 -23.63 -15.76 14.69
CA TYR A 182 -22.93 -14.56 14.26
C TYR A 182 -23.70 -13.86 13.12
N LYS A 183 -23.60 -12.54 13.07
CA LYS A 183 -23.93 -11.75 11.90
C LYS A 183 -22.73 -11.72 10.96
N TYR A 184 -22.99 -11.75 9.66
CA TYR A 184 -21.96 -11.66 8.64
C TYR A 184 -22.27 -10.51 7.71
N LYS A 185 -21.24 -9.96 7.08
CA LYS A 185 -21.43 -9.01 6.01
C LYS A 185 -20.33 -9.09 4.95
N TYR A 186 -20.74 -8.87 3.72
CA TYR A 186 -19.80 -8.50 2.66
C TYR A 186 -19.61 -6.99 2.68
N VAL A 187 -18.36 -6.55 2.46
CA VAL A 187 -18.00 -5.13 2.37
C VAL A 187 -17.19 -4.91 1.12
N ASN A 188 -17.63 -3.98 0.29
CA ASN A 188 -16.89 -3.46 -0.85
C ASN A 188 -16.47 -2.03 -0.52
N GLN A 189 -15.21 -1.64 -0.66
CA GLN A 189 -14.70 -0.36 -0.18
C GLN A 189 -13.60 0.19 -1.09
N LEU A 190 -13.65 1.48 -1.43
CA LEU A 190 -12.50 2.15 -2.04
C LEU A 190 -11.46 2.50 -0.97
N ARG A 191 -10.19 2.28 -1.28
CA ARG A 191 -9.05 2.67 -0.44
C ARG A 191 -8.01 3.41 -1.24
N SER A 192 -7.32 4.32 -0.57
CA SER A 192 -6.11 4.92 -1.11
C SER A 192 -4.93 4.61 -0.21
N TYR A 193 -3.79 4.37 -0.82
CA TYR A 193 -2.51 4.26 -0.15
C TYR A 193 -1.60 5.37 -0.64
N ARG A 194 -0.77 5.89 0.26
CA ARG A 194 0.32 6.79 -0.09
C ARG A 194 1.60 6.31 0.53
N ILE A 195 2.61 6.16 -0.31
CA ILE A 195 3.95 5.74 0.09
C ILE A 195 4.92 6.80 -0.41
N ILE A 196 5.72 7.34 0.50
CA ILE A 196 6.73 8.36 0.26
C ILE A 196 8.04 7.83 0.82
N ILE A 197 9.07 7.81 0.01
CA ILE A 197 10.44 7.46 0.42
C ILE A 197 11.38 8.42 -0.31
N ASN A 198 12.27 9.10 0.41
CA ASN A 198 13.31 9.95 -0.19
C ASN A 198 12.78 10.92 -1.26
N ARG A 199 11.64 11.56 -0.98
CA ARG A 199 10.92 12.51 -1.88
C ARG A 199 10.30 11.92 -3.15
N GLN A 200 10.44 10.62 -3.39
CA GLN A 200 9.63 9.91 -4.38
C GLN A 200 8.34 9.44 -3.70
N ALA A 201 7.21 9.65 -4.36
CA ALA A 201 5.92 9.27 -3.83
C ALA A 201 5.09 8.53 -4.86
N SER A 202 4.32 7.57 -4.37
CA SER A 202 3.33 6.81 -5.13
C SER A 202 2.03 6.79 -4.35
N ALA A 203 0.94 7.18 -5.00
CA ALA A 203 -0.40 7.00 -4.48
C ALA A 203 -1.16 5.98 -5.32
N ILE A 204 -1.88 5.09 -4.63
CA ILE A 204 -2.57 3.96 -5.24
C ILE A 204 -4.02 3.99 -4.82
N LEU A 205 -4.92 3.94 -5.80
CA LEU A 205 -6.32 3.67 -5.59
C LEU A 205 -6.57 2.16 -5.70
N ALA A 206 -7.25 1.59 -4.71
CA ALA A 206 -7.61 0.18 -4.71
C ALA A 206 -9.08 -0.04 -4.36
N PHE A 207 -9.65 -1.10 -4.92
CA PHE A 207 -10.96 -1.62 -4.55
C PHE A 207 -10.80 -2.83 -3.63
N MET A 208 -11.27 -2.70 -2.40
CA MET A 208 -11.15 -3.73 -1.37
C MET A 208 -12.47 -4.48 -1.19
N ILE A 209 -12.38 -5.80 -1.11
CA ILE A 209 -13.50 -6.72 -0.90
C ILE A 209 -13.24 -7.53 0.37
N LYS A 210 -14.05 -7.31 1.39
CA LYS A 210 -13.94 -7.96 2.70
C LYS A 210 -15.13 -8.86 2.98
N PHE A 211 -14.87 -9.85 3.81
CA PHE A 211 -15.90 -10.62 4.47
C PHE A 211 -15.73 -10.50 5.98
N GLU A 212 -16.73 -9.97 6.67
CA GLU A 212 -16.66 -9.68 8.09
C GLU A 212 -17.74 -10.42 8.88
N TYR A 213 -17.48 -10.66 10.17
CA TYR A 213 -18.44 -11.25 11.10
C TYR A 213 -18.45 -10.53 12.45
N LYS A 214 -19.55 -10.68 13.17
CA LYS A 214 -19.77 -10.09 14.50
C LYS A 214 -20.71 -10.95 15.33
N TYR A 215 -20.41 -11.08 16.64
CA TYR A 215 -21.35 -11.60 17.64
C TYR A 215 -21.89 -10.45 18.50
N SER A 216 -21.08 -10.00 19.46
CA SER A 216 -21.37 -8.87 20.35
C SER A 216 -20.35 -7.73 20.20
N ALA A 217 -19.07 -8.04 19.93
CA ALA A 217 -17.96 -7.09 19.77
C ALA A 217 -17.98 -6.35 18.41
N GLY A 218 -16.90 -5.64 18.07
CA GLY A 218 -16.73 -5.04 16.74
C GLY A 218 -16.71 -6.07 15.59
N TRP A 219 -16.84 -5.59 14.36
CA TRP A 219 -16.67 -6.40 13.15
C TRP A 219 -15.22 -6.89 13.03
N LYS A 220 -15.04 -8.13 12.59
CA LYS A 220 -13.73 -8.76 12.37
C LYS A 220 -13.71 -9.47 11.03
N ASN A 221 -12.53 -9.68 10.45
CA ASN A 221 -12.37 -10.54 9.28
C ASN A 221 -12.95 -11.94 9.60
N ALA A 222 -13.83 -12.44 8.74
CA ALA A 222 -14.47 -13.73 8.90
C ALA A 222 -13.50 -14.90 8.71
N GLY A 223 -12.43 -14.73 7.91
CA GLY A 223 -11.44 -15.79 7.64
C GLY A 223 -12.03 -17.03 6.96
N LEU A 224 -13.27 -16.96 6.48
CA LEU A 224 -13.96 -18.08 5.85
C LEU A 224 -13.72 -18.04 4.34
N PRO A 225 -13.39 -19.18 3.72
CA PRO A 225 -13.18 -19.25 2.28
C PRO A 225 -14.43 -18.81 1.52
N ARG A 226 -14.25 -17.92 0.54
CA ARG A 226 -15.31 -17.46 -0.36
C ARG A 226 -14.83 -17.43 -1.81
N ASN A 227 -15.75 -17.67 -2.72
CA ASN A 227 -15.54 -17.45 -4.15
C ASN A 227 -16.07 -16.07 -4.52
N LEU A 228 -15.30 -15.35 -5.33
CA LEU A 228 -15.58 -13.99 -5.76
C LEU A 228 -15.61 -13.94 -7.28
N SER A 229 -16.64 -13.34 -7.84
CA SER A 229 -16.67 -12.93 -9.26
C SER A 229 -16.83 -11.43 -9.31
N ILE A 230 -15.92 -10.77 -10.02
CA ILE A 230 -15.81 -9.32 -10.07
C ILE A 230 -15.92 -8.89 -11.53
N GLN A 231 -16.79 -7.92 -11.77
CA GLN A 231 -16.83 -7.13 -12.99
C GLN A 231 -16.84 -5.66 -12.58
N LEU A 232 -15.77 -4.92 -12.88
CA LEU A 232 -15.68 -3.49 -12.58
C LEU A 232 -15.56 -2.70 -13.88
N SER A 233 -16.23 -1.56 -13.92
CA SER A 233 -16.13 -0.57 -14.99
C SER A 233 -16.05 0.82 -14.39
N GLY A 234 -15.40 1.77 -15.04
CA GLY A 234 -15.37 3.13 -14.50
C GLY A 234 -14.27 4.00 -15.08
N GLY A 235 -13.70 4.85 -14.23
CA GLY A 235 -12.41 5.50 -14.43
C GLY A 235 -11.95 6.24 -13.19
N ALA A 236 -10.64 6.44 -13.09
CA ALA A 236 -10.02 7.23 -12.03
C ALA A 236 -9.14 8.29 -12.66
N SER A 237 -9.13 9.47 -12.07
CA SER A 237 -8.14 10.50 -12.37
C SER A 237 -7.71 11.16 -11.06
N VAL A 238 -6.64 11.93 -11.12
CA VAL A 238 -6.13 12.62 -9.93
C VAL A 238 -5.89 14.07 -10.27
N GLN A 239 -6.36 14.96 -9.40
CA GLN A 239 -6.09 16.39 -9.49
C GLN A 239 -4.95 16.75 -8.54
N GLY A 240 -3.91 17.41 -9.06
CA GLY A 240 -2.77 17.89 -8.28
C GLY A 240 -1.64 18.48 -9.15
N ASN A 241 -0.81 19.35 -8.57
CA ASN A 241 0.37 19.92 -9.22
C ASN A 241 1.63 19.10 -8.89
N GLY A 242 2.41 18.65 -9.88
CA GLY A 242 3.61 17.82 -9.62
C GLY A 242 3.40 16.32 -9.88
N ILE A 243 2.30 15.97 -10.55
CA ILE A 243 2.09 14.62 -11.09
C ILE A 243 3.17 14.35 -12.14
N LEU A 244 3.95 13.28 -11.92
CA LEU A 244 4.98 12.85 -12.86
C LEU A 244 4.41 11.85 -13.86
N ALA A 245 3.62 10.89 -13.37
CA ALA A 245 3.02 9.87 -14.21
C ALA A 245 1.70 9.36 -13.62
N TYR A 246 0.76 9.03 -14.49
CA TYR A 246 -0.49 8.33 -14.16
C TYR A 246 -0.52 6.99 -14.86
N HIS A 247 -0.91 5.95 -14.13
CA HIS A 247 -1.02 4.59 -14.63
C HIS A 247 -2.37 4.00 -14.26
N GLU A 248 -3.13 3.59 -15.27
CA GLU A 248 -4.24 2.67 -15.09
C GLU A 248 -3.66 1.25 -14.95
N LEU A 249 -3.89 0.60 -13.80
CA LEU A 249 -3.22 -0.67 -13.47
C LEU A 249 -3.99 -1.88 -13.99
N PHE A 250 -5.32 -1.82 -13.93
CA PHE A 250 -6.18 -2.70 -14.70
C PHE A 250 -7.06 -1.84 -15.57
N PRO A 251 -7.38 -2.27 -16.80
CA PRO A 251 -8.15 -1.46 -17.72
C PRO A 251 -9.64 -1.51 -17.34
N PHE A 252 -9.98 -1.08 -16.11
CA PHE A 252 -11.36 -1.03 -15.64
C PHE A 252 -12.15 0.05 -16.38
N ASN A 253 -11.49 1.03 -17.02
CA ASN A 253 -12.12 1.86 -18.06
C ASN A 253 -12.75 1.02 -19.17
N SER A 254 -12.14 -0.11 -19.53
CA SER A 254 -12.60 -1.02 -20.58
C SER A 254 -13.39 -2.24 -20.06
N GLY A 255 -13.57 -2.35 -18.74
CA GLY A 255 -14.22 -3.47 -18.08
C GLY A 255 -13.22 -4.51 -17.57
N TYR A 256 -12.94 -4.48 -16.27
CA TYR A 256 -12.16 -5.49 -15.56
C TYR A 256 -13.05 -6.67 -15.17
N VAL A 257 -12.62 -7.90 -15.46
CA VAL A 257 -13.34 -9.13 -15.06
C VAL A 257 -12.37 -10.12 -14.45
N ALA A 258 -12.69 -10.62 -13.26
CA ALA A 258 -11.87 -11.62 -12.58
C ALA A 258 -12.72 -12.57 -11.73
N ASN A 259 -12.21 -13.79 -11.56
CA ASN A 259 -12.79 -14.78 -10.67
C ASN A 259 -11.70 -15.29 -9.72
N TYR A 260 -12.04 -15.33 -8.43
CA TYR A 260 -11.15 -15.79 -7.37
C TYR A 260 -11.85 -16.88 -6.57
N ASN A 261 -11.10 -17.90 -6.18
CA ASN A 261 -11.62 -19.03 -5.44
C ASN A 261 -10.94 -19.16 -4.08
N ASN A 262 -11.69 -19.60 -3.07
CA ASN A 262 -11.20 -19.88 -1.73
C ASN A 262 -10.47 -18.71 -1.03
N ILE A 263 -10.93 -17.47 -1.25
CA ILE A 263 -10.35 -16.29 -0.61
C ILE A 263 -10.77 -16.23 0.86
N THR A 264 -9.82 -16.15 1.79
CA THR A 264 -10.07 -16.07 3.23
C THR A 264 -9.90 -14.67 3.79
N ASP A 265 -9.02 -13.87 3.18
CA ASP A 265 -8.65 -12.54 3.65
C ASP A 265 -9.28 -11.42 2.81
N PRO A 266 -9.22 -10.14 3.25
CA PRO A 266 -9.58 -9.02 2.41
C PRO A 266 -8.81 -9.09 1.08
N HIS A 267 -9.55 -9.01 -0.03
CA HIS A 267 -8.96 -9.02 -1.36
C HIS A 267 -8.88 -7.59 -1.88
N GLU A 268 -7.75 -7.22 -2.47
CA GLU A 268 -7.50 -5.89 -3.01
C GLU A 268 -7.30 -5.97 -4.51
N VAL A 269 -8.02 -5.11 -5.24
CA VAL A 269 -7.86 -4.91 -6.69
C VAL A 269 -7.31 -3.49 -6.89
N PRO A 270 -6.01 -3.31 -7.16
CA PRO A 270 -5.44 -2.00 -7.42
C PRO A 270 -5.96 -1.41 -8.74
N LEU A 271 -6.67 -0.29 -8.69
CA LEU A 271 -7.36 0.30 -9.84
C LEU A 271 -6.45 1.23 -10.65
N ALA A 272 -5.76 2.14 -9.95
CA ALA A 272 -4.94 3.17 -10.57
C ALA A 272 -3.79 3.57 -9.65
N ARG A 273 -2.75 4.13 -10.24
CA ARG A 273 -1.59 4.67 -9.56
C ARG A 273 -1.21 6.03 -10.13
N VAL A 274 -0.71 6.89 -9.26
CA VAL A 274 -0.02 8.11 -9.66
C VAL A 274 1.30 8.20 -8.93
N ASP A 275 2.36 8.53 -9.67
CA ASP A 275 3.68 8.78 -9.13
C ASP A 275 3.97 10.28 -9.24
N PHE A 276 4.61 10.83 -8.22
CA PHE A 276 4.82 12.26 -8.12
C PHE A 276 6.02 12.67 -7.27
N ASP A 277 6.47 13.92 -7.45
CA ASP A 277 7.48 14.51 -6.58
C ASP A 277 6.83 14.95 -5.25
N ASN A 278 7.54 14.80 -4.13
CA ASN A 278 6.99 15.06 -2.79
C ASN A 278 6.68 16.55 -2.50
N ASN A 279 6.63 17.41 -3.52
CA ASN A 279 6.19 18.81 -3.43
C ASN A 279 4.66 18.96 -3.49
N LEU A 280 3.93 17.85 -3.65
CA LEU A 280 2.47 17.83 -3.64
C LEU A 280 1.87 18.05 -2.24
N ASN A 281 1.30 19.25 -2.05
CA ASN A 281 0.53 19.60 -0.86
C ASN A 281 -0.94 19.17 -0.93
N ARG A 282 -1.45 18.82 -2.12
CA ARG A 282 -2.84 18.40 -2.31
C ARG A 282 -2.99 17.50 -3.53
N TRP A 283 -3.57 16.33 -3.31
CA TRP A 283 -3.90 15.38 -4.36
C TRP A 283 -5.28 14.79 -4.02
N ILE A 284 -6.17 14.69 -5.02
CA ILE A 284 -7.55 14.19 -4.84
C ILE A 284 -7.84 13.18 -5.94
N TRP A 285 -8.26 11.96 -5.56
CA TRP A 285 -8.83 11.00 -6.51
C TRP A 285 -10.22 11.45 -6.95
N ASP A 286 -10.40 11.63 -8.25
CA ASP A 286 -11.70 11.65 -8.90
C ASP A 286 -12.00 10.26 -9.45
N VAL A 287 -13.02 9.61 -8.91
CA VAL A 287 -13.33 8.21 -9.24
C VAL A 287 -14.78 8.09 -9.68
N ALA A 288 -14.98 7.46 -10.84
CA ALA A 288 -16.23 6.87 -11.24
C ALA A 288 -16.05 5.35 -11.22
N ILE A 289 -16.90 4.62 -10.50
CA ILE A 289 -16.85 3.16 -10.48
C ILE A 289 -18.26 2.60 -10.44
N GLY A 290 -18.50 1.62 -11.30
CA GLY A 290 -19.69 0.81 -11.35
C GLY A 290 -19.31 -0.64 -11.61
N GLY A 291 -20.24 -1.55 -11.45
CA GLY A 291 -19.96 -2.94 -11.74
C GLY A 291 -20.88 -3.91 -11.05
N ARG A 292 -20.43 -5.17 -11.05
CA ARG A 292 -21.10 -6.29 -10.42
C ARG A 292 -20.09 -7.10 -9.63
N ILE A 293 -20.39 -7.37 -8.36
CA ILE A 293 -19.63 -8.34 -7.56
C ILE A 293 -20.58 -9.42 -7.07
N THR A 294 -20.17 -10.68 -7.24
CA THR A 294 -20.85 -11.83 -6.66
C THR A 294 -19.92 -12.51 -5.66
N GLN A 295 -20.40 -12.73 -4.44
CA GLN A 295 -19.65 -13.39 -3.37
C GLN A 295 -20.46 -14.56 -2.82
N VAL A 296 -19.81 -15.71 -2.62
CA VAL A 296 -20.44 -16.92 -2.07
C VAL A 296 -19.47 -17.59 -1.09
N VAL A 297 -19.94 -17.94 0.11
CA VAL A 297 -19.15 -18.74 1.06
C VAL A 297 -19.01 -20.16 0.52
N VAL A 298 -17.79 -20.69 0.50
CA VAL A 298 -17.50 -22.01 -0.05
C VAL A 298 -18.29 -23.08 0.73
N GLY A 299 -19.02 -23.91 -0.02
CA GLY A 299 -19.81 -25.01 0.54
C GLY A 299 -21.19 -24.62 1.09
N GLU A 300 -21.63 -23.35 0.98
CA GLU A 300 -22.94 -22.92 1.50
C GLU A 300 -23.87 -22.32 0.45
N SER A 301 -24.98 -23.01 0.20
CA SER A 301 -26.14 -22.44 -0.51
C SER A 301 -26.78 -21.33 0.32
N ASN A 302 -27.25 -20.25 -0.32
CA ASN A 302 -27.91 -19.08 0.29
C ASN A 302 -27.01 -18.08 1.03
N THR A 303 -25.69 -18.14 0.82
CA THR A 303 -24.76 -17.07 1.23
C THR A 303 -24.32 -16.19 0.07
N SER A 304 -24.97 -16.36 -1.09
CA SER A 304 -24.69 -15.59 -2.30
C SER A 304 -25.21 -14.18 -2.17
N TRP A 305 -24.35 -13.22 -2.45
CA TRP A 305 -24.73 -11.83 -2.61
C TRP A 305 -24.22 -11.34 -3.95
N THR A 306 -25.12 -10.74 -4.72
CA THR A 306 -24.77 -10.01 -5.93
C THR A 306 -25.07 -8.55 -5.68
N ASP A 307 -24.05 -7.75 -5.89
CA ASP A 307 -24.11 -6.31 -5.79
C ASP A 307 -23.96 -5.72 -7.19
N ILE A 308 -24.75 -4.69 -7.51
CA ILE A 308 -24.74 -3.99 -8.81
C ILE A 308 -24.88 -2.50 -8.54
N TRP A 309 -23.93 -1.70 -9.05
CA TRP A 309 -23.90 -0.24 -8.88
C TRP A 309 -23.40 0.47 -10.11
#